data_AF-A0A968MJ58-F1
#
_entry.id   AF-A0A968MJ58-F1
#
_cell.length_a   1.000
_cell.length_b   1.000
_cell.length_c   1.000
_cell.angle_alpha   90.00
_cell.angle_beta   90.00
_cell.angle_gamma   90.00
#
_symmetry.space_group_name_H-M   'P 1'
#
loop_
_entity.id
_entity.type
_entity.pdbx_description
1 polymer ?
#
loop_
_entity_poly.entity_id
_entity_poly.type
_entity_poly.pdbx_seq_one_letter_code
_entity_poly.pdbx_strand_id
1 'polypeptide(L)'
;MTRIEPQVLNQAMNYHEYRTLVEQRYLEGTSTSGEQTEAMLHYTSLNMARMDRLDKKDRLTETTHAYLQNLSTPSTWLVLTEGWCGDAAQVLPVIHKMAEASDYIELKIILRDQ
;
A
#
# COMPACT_ATOMS: atom_id res chain seq x y z
N MET A 1 -5.81 0.20 26.35
CA MET A 1 -5.12 -0.28 25.13
C MET A 1 -6.19 -0.50 24.08
N THR A 2 -6.30 0.40 23.11
CA THR A 2 -7.27 0.30 22.02
C THR A 2 -6.83 -0.83 21.10
N ARG A 3 -7.76 -1.73 20.76
CA ARG A 3 -7.52 -2.82 19.80
C ARG A 3 -8.10 -2.40 18.45
N ILE A 4 -7.48 -2.84 17.37
CA ILE A 4 -8.05 -2.69 16.02
C ILE A 4 -9.29 -3.58 15.97
N GLU A 5 -10.44 -3.01 15.62
CA GLU A 5 -11.68 -3.78 15.51
C GLU A 5 -11.63 -4.69 14.27
N PRO A 6 -12.10 -5.94 14.33
CA PRO A 6 -12.11 -6.85 13.18
C PRO A 6 -12.81 -6.27 11.94
N GLN A 7 -13.82 -5.42 12.15
CA GLN A 7 -14.56 -4.74 11.09
C GLN A 7 -13.66 -3.86 10.21
N VAL A 8 -12.63 -3.23 10.81
CA VAL A 8 -11.64 -2.42 10.08
C VAL A 8 -10.90 -3.28 9.06
N LEU A 9 -10.52 -4.51 9.43
CA LEU A 9 -9.85 -5.44 8.53
C LEU A 9 -10.75 -5.95 7.40
N ASN A 10 -12.07 -6.02 7.62
CA ASN A 10 -13.02 -6.42 6.58
C ASN A 10 -13.20 -5.36 5.49
N GLN A 11 -12.89 -4.09 5.80
CA GLN A 11 -12.95 -2.98 4.85
C GLN A 11 -11.61 -2.74 4.16
N ALA A 12 -10.55 -3.43 4.59
CA ALA A 12 -9.22 -3.23 4.06
C ALA A 12 -9.05 -3.84 2.68
N MET A 13 -8.39 -3.08 1.82
CA MET A 13 -8.00 -3.47 0.48
C MET A 13 -6.70 -4.28 0.51
N ASN A 14 -6.51 -5.12 -0.50
CA ASN A 14 -5.18 -5.59 -0.86
C ASN A 14 -4.41 -4.51 -1.66
N TYR A 15 -3.13 -4.76 -1.94
CA TYR A 15 -2.29 -3.80 -2.66
C TYR A 15 -2.82 -3.44 -4.06
N HIS A 16 -3.27 -4.42 -4.84
CA HIS A 16 -3.76 -4.17 -6.19
C HIS A 16 -5.05 -3.35 -6.18
N GLU A 17 -5.98 -3.68 -5.28
CA GLU A 17 -7.21 -2.90 -5.08
C GLU A 17 -6.89 -1.44 -4.72
N TYR A 18 -5.92 -1.21 -3.85
CA TYR A 18 -5.45 0.14 -3.53
C TYR A 18 -4.88 0.86 -4.77
N ARG A 19 -4.01 0.21 -5.55
CA ARG A 19 -3.44 0.79 -6.78
C ARG A 19 -4.54 1.17 -7.78
N THR A 20 -5.50 0.28 -8.01
CA THR A 20 -6.65 0.53 -8.88
C THR A 20 -7.51 1.67 -8.39
N LEU A 21 -7.78 1.75 -7.08
CA LEU A 21 -8.55 2.86 -6.50
C LEU A 21 -7.85 4.20 -6.70
N VAL A 22 -6.54 4.27 -6.47
CA VAL A 22 -5.75 5.51 -6.67
C VAL A 22 -5.80 5.96 -8.13
N GLU A 23 -5.63 5.02 -9.07
CA GLU A 23 -5.73 5.32 -10.51
C GLU A 23 -7.12 5.80 -10.89
N GLN A 24 -8.17 5.10 -10.44
CA GLN A 24 -9.55 5.49 -10.70
C GLN A 24 -9.83 6.92 -10.20
N ARG A 25 -9.46 7.22 -8.95
CA ARG A 25 -9.68 8.55 -8.36
C ARG A 25 -8.96 9.62 -9.16
N TYR A 26 -7.73 9.36 -9.58
CA TYR A 26 -6.96 10.29 -10.41
C TYR A 26 -7.63 10.55 -11.77
N LEU A 27 -8.13 9.50 -12.44
CA LEU A 27 -8.84 9.64 -13.72
C LEU A 27 -10.17 10.40 -13.58
N GLU A 28 -10.83 10.29 -12.42
CA GLU A 28 -12.00 11.09 -12.05
C GLU A 28 -11.64 12.55 -11.69
N GLY A 29 -10.36 12.92 -11.71
CA GLY A 29 -9.88 14.25 -11.29
C GLY A 29 -9.90 14.45 -9.77
N THR A 30 -9.98 13.37 -9.00
CA THR A 30 -10.14 13.37 -7.54
C THR A 30 -8.94 12.73 -6.83
N SER A 31 -8.90 12.77 -5.49
CA SER A 31 -7.91 12.05 -4.68
C SER A 31 -8.59 11.09 -3.71
N THR A 32 -7.83 10.18 -3.12
CA THR A 32 -8.34 9.24 -2.11
C THR A 32 -8.76 9.89 -0.80
N SER A 33 -8.37 11.15 -0.54
CA SER A 33 -8.79 11.89 0.64
C SER A 33 -10.17 12.56 0.47
N GLY A 34 -10.74 12.52 -0.74
CA GLY A 34 -11.95 13.26 -1.09
C GLY A 34 -11.73 14.75 -1.35
N GLU A 35 -10.61 15.32 -0.87
CA GLU A 35 -10.20 16.68 -1.18
C GLU A 35 -9.50 16.77 -2.54
N GLN A 36 -9.73 17.87 -3.25
CA GLN A 36 -9.25 18.04 -4.62
C GLN A 36 -8.54 19.38 -4.78
N THR A 37 -7.21 19.32 -4.69
CA THR A 37 -6.33 20.42 -5.08
C THR A 37 -5.49 20.00 -6.27
N GLU A 38 -5.11 20.96 -7.11
CA GLU A 38 -4.21 20.73 -8.25
C GLU A 38 -2.90 20.06 -7.80
N ALA A 39 -2.38 20.48 -6.63
CA ALA A 39 -1.19 19.89 -6.02
C ALA A 39 -1.38 18.40 -5.68
N MET A 40 -2.53 18.00 -5.11
CA MET A 40 -2.79 16.60 -4.78
C MET A 40 -2.88 15.72 -6.02
N LEU A 41 -3.51 16.18 -7.10
CA LEU A 41 -3.55 15.46 -8.37
C LEU A 41 -2.16 15.33 -8.99
N HIS A 42 -1.38 16.42 -8.96
CA HIS A 42 0.00 16.42 -9.42
C HIS A 42 0.85 15.36 -8.66
N TYR A 43 0.77 15.35 -7.33
CA TYR A 43 1.50 14.37 -6.51
C TYR A 43 0.99 12.95 -6.71
N THR A 44 -0.32 12.76 -6.87
CA THR A 44 -0.90 11.44 -7.15
C THR A 44 -0.35 10.87 -8.45
N SER A 45 -0.33 11.65 -9.53
CA SER A 45 0.25 11.25 -10.81
C SER A 45 1.73 10.86 -10.68
N LEU A 46 2.53 11.70 -10.00
CA LEU A 46 3.93 11.44 -9.75
C LEU A 46 4.15 10.16 -8.92
N ASN A 47 3.30 9.95 -7.92
CA ASN A 47 3.37 8.79 -7.04
C ASN A 47 2.99 7.50 -7.76
N MET A 48 2.00 7.52 -8.65
CA MET A 48 1.68 6.36 -9.49
C MET A 48 2.89 5.93 -10.33
N ALA A 49 3.57 6.89 -10.98
CA ALA A 49 4.77 6.60 -11.76
C ALA A 49 5.94 6.07 -10.89
N ARG A 50 6.07 6.54 -9.65
CA ARG A 50 7.07 6.03 -8.68
C ARG A 50 6.77 4.59 -8.31
N MET A 51 5.52 4.29 -7.99
CA MET A 51 5.08 2.95 -7.61
C MET A 51 5.24 1.99 -8.80
N ASP A 52 4.85 2.36 -10.03
CA ASP A 52 5.06 1.55 -11.24
C ASP A 52 6.53 1.17 -11.45
N ARG A 53 7.44 2.11 -11.20
CA ARG A 53 8.88 1.87 -11.30
C ARG A 53 9.38 0.91 -10.22
N LEU A 54 8.82 0.98 -9.01
CA LEU A 54 9.20 0.11 -7.91
C LEU A 54 8.60 -1.30 -8.09
N ASP A 55 7.37 -1.40 -8.59
CA ASP A 55 6.66 -2.66 -8.86
C ASP A 55 7.38 -3.53 -9.89
N LYS A 56 8.05 -2.91 -10.88
CA LYS A 56 8.75 -3.61 -11.98
C LYS A 56 9.91 -4.49 -11.56
N LYS A 57 10.52 -4.23 -10.41
CA LYS A 57 11.72 -4.96 -9.97
C LYS A 57 11.58 -5.34 -8.51
N ASP A 58 11.80 -6.60 -8.24
CA ASP A 58 12.10 -7.02 -6.88
C ASP A 58 13.42 -6.38 -6.42
N ARG A 59 13.39 -5.83 -5.21
CA ARG A 59 14.49 -5.08 -4.58
C ARG A 59 14.91 -5.70 -3.26
N LEU A 60 14.29 -6.81 -2.86
CA LEU A 60 14.66 -7.52 -1.65
C LEU A 60 15.98 -8.26 -1.85
N THR A 61 16.82 -8.26 -0.83
CA THR A 61 18.04 -9.06 -0.83
C THR A 61 17.69 -10.53 -0.62
N GLU A 62 18.56 -11.44 -1.04
CA GLU A 62 18.42 -12.88 -0.77
C GLU A 62 18.28 -13.17 0.74
N THR A 63 18.99 -12.41 1.58
CA THR A 63 18.89 -12.51 3.04
C THR A 63 17.51 -12.11 3.56
N THR A 64 16.88 -11.07 2.97
CA THR A 64 15.52 -10.66 3.33
C THR A 64 14.50 -11.70 2.87
N HIS A 65 14.64 -12.23 1.65
CA HIS A 65 13.81 -13.35 1.17
C HIS A 65 13.87 -14.55 2.09
N ALA A 66 15.08 -15.02 2.42
CA ALA A 66 15.26 -16.17 3.29
C ALA A 66 14.65 -15.92 4.68
N TYR A 67 14.76 -14.71 5.23
CA TYR A 67 14.12 -14.38 6.51
C TYR A 67 12.58 -14.44 6.42
N LEU A 68 11.98 -13.81 5.41
CA LEU A 68 10.53 -13.74 5.23
C LEU A 68 9.90 -15.12 4.98
N GLN A 69 10.58 -15.99 4.25
CA GLN A 69 10.16 -17.37 3.99
C GLN A 69 10.21 -18.28 5.24
N ASN A 70 11.07 -17.96 6.21
CA ASN A 70 11.21 -18.72 7.45
C ASN A 70 10.34 -18.20 8.60
N LEU A 71 9.52 -17.17 8.37
CA LEU A 71 8.51 -16.77 9.34
C LEU A 71 7.55 -17.95 9.56
N SER A 72 7.06 -18.08 10.80
CA SER A 72 6.16 -19.17 11.19
C SER A 72 4.93 -18.68 11.97
N THR A 73 4.83 -17.36 12.17
CA THR A 73 3.76 -16.74 12.94
C THR A 73 2.95 -15.86 12.00
N PRO A 74 1.68 -16.18 11.75
CA PRO A 74 0.81 -15.34 10.94
C PRO A 74 0.70 -13.94 11.50
N SER A 75 0.79 -12.94 10.63
CA SER A 75 0.62 -11.54 10.98
C SER A 75 -0.09 -10.77 9.89
N THR A 76 -0.92 -9.81 10.29
CA THR A 76 -1.52 -8.85 9.38
C THR A 76 -0.76 -7.54 9.48
N TRP A 77 -0.25 -7.07 8.36
CA TRP A 77 0.35 -5.74 8.26
C TRP A 77 -0.70 -4.78 7.75
N LEU A 78 -1.17 -3.88 8.62
CA LEU A 78 -2.15 -2.87 8.26
C LEU A 78 -1.44 -1.55 7.94
N VAL A 79 -1.61 -1.05 6.72
CA VAL A 79 -1.09 0.25 6.28
C VAL A 79 -2.25 1.23 6.11
N LEU A 80 -2.11 2.41 6.73
CA LEU A 80 -3.02 3.54 6.54
C LEU A 80 -2.36 4.54 5.58
N THR A 81 -3.03 4.88 4.47
CA THR A 81 -2.38 5.67 3.43
C THR A 81 -3.35 6.46 2.53
N GLU A 82 -2.79 7.25 1.61
CA GLU A 82 -3.49 8.03 0.59
C GLU A 82 -2.64 8.11 -0.69
N GLY A 83 -3.27 8.24 -1.85
CA GLY A 83 -2.58 8.22 -3.16
C GLY A 83 -1.58 9.36 -3.37
N TRP A 84 -1.77 10.51 -2.70
CA TRP A 84 -0.88 11.66 -2.78
C TRP A 84 0.30 11.57 -1.79
N CYS A 85 0.33 10.59 -0.88
CA CYS A 85 1.40 10.42 0.09
C CYS A 85 2.70 9.94 -0.59
N GLY A 86 3.70 10.83 -0.63
CA GLY A 86 5.00 10.55 -1.24
C GLY A 86 5.78 9.43 -0.56
N ASP A 87 5.70 9.33 0.77
CA ASP A 87 6.39 8.28 1.53
C ASP A 87 5.80 6.91 1.23
N ALA A 88 4.48 6.81 1.22
CA ALA A 88 3.78 5.57 0.86
C ALA A 88 4.14 5.14 -0.57
N ALA A 89 4.22 6.08 -1.52
CA ALA A 89 4.61 5.76 -2.89
C ALA A 89 6.03 5.17 -3.02
N GLN A 90 6.93 5.44 -2.06
CA GLN A 90 8.28 4.88 -2.04
C GLN A 90 8.37 3.55 -1.31
N VAL A 91 7.62 3.40 -0.20
CA VAL A 91 7.80 2.28 0.73
C VAL A 91 6.77 1.18 0.50
N LEU A 92 5.53 1.51 0.15
CA LEU A 92 4.43 0.53 0.05
C LEU A 92 4.66 -0.55 -1.03
N PRO A 93 5.21 -0.25 -2.23
CA PRO A 93 5.57 -1.31 -3.18
C PRO A 93 6.58 -2.31 -2.60
N VAL A 94 7.54 -1.84 -1.81
CA VAL A 94 8.56 -2.70 -1.17
C VAL A 94 7.91 -3.55 -0.07
N ILE A 95 7.06 -2.95 0.76
CA ILE A 95 6.27 -3.68 1.78
C ILE A 95 5.41 -4.75 1.12
N HIS A 96 4.77 -4.44 0.00
CA HIS A 96 3.98 -5.41 -0.77
C HIS A 96 4.84 -6.58 -1.23
N LYS A 97 6.04 -6.34 -1.78
CA LYS A 97 6.97 -7.42 -2.16
C LYS A 97 7.43 -8.25 -0.97
N MET A 98 7.62 -7.63 0.20
CA MET A 98 7.94 -8.37 1.42
C MET A 98 6.79 -9.29 1.86
N ALA A 99 5.55 -8.81 1.76
CA ALA A 99 4.38 -9.63 2.05
C ALA A 99 4.23 -10.79 1.05
N GLU A 100 4.45 -10.55 -0.26
CA GLU A 100 4.40 -11.60 -1.29
C GLU A 100 5.49 -12.69 -1.10
N ALA A 101 6.60 -12.35 -0.45
CA ALA A 101 7.69 -13.30 -0.18
C ALA A 101 7.44 -14.20 1.05
N SER A 102 6.29 -14.09 1.72
CA SER A 102 5.96 -14.87 2.92
C SER A 102 4.51 -15.38 2.91
N ASP A 103 4.31 -16.66 3.20
CA ASP A 103 2.96 -17.23 3.40
C ASP A 103 2.31 -16.79 4.73
N TYR A 104 3.05 -16.09 5.60
CA TYR A 104 2.63 -15.71 6.94
C TYR A 104 2.31 -14.22 7.10
N ILE A 105 2.43 -13.42 6.04
CA ILE A 105 2.15 -11.99 6.08
C ILE A 105 0.97 -11.68 5.18
N GLU A 106 -0.11 -11.18 5.78
CA GLU A 106 -1.23 -10.61 5.04
C GLU A 106 -1.11 -9.08 5.05
N LEU A 107 -0.93 -8.46 3.88
CA LEU A 107 -0.95 -7.02 3.73
C LEU A 107 -2.39 -6.51 3.53
N LYS A 108 -2.80 -5.61 4.41
CA LYS A 108 -4.08 -4.90 4.38
C LYS A 108 -3.84 -3.40 4.30
N ILE A 109 -4.61 -2.71 3.47
CA ILE A 109 -4.48 -1.27 3.25
C ILE A 109 -5.82 -0.60 3.47
N ILE A 110 -5.83 0.49 4.24
CA ILE A 110 -7.00 1.33 4.48
C ILE A 110 -6.63 2.78 4.18
N LEU A 111 -7.60 3.57 3.74
CA LEU A 111 -7.39 4.99 3.54
C LEU A 111 -7.25 5.68 4.91
N ARG A 112 -6.33 6.65 5.04
CA ARG A 112 -6.01 7.28 6.33
C ARG A 112 -7.23 7.77 7.12
N ASP A 113 -8.24 8.26 6.41
CA ASP A 113 -9.40 8.92 7.00
C ASP A 113 -10.64 7.97 7.09
N GLN A 114 -10.41 6.65 7.04
CA GLN A 114 -11.42 5.59 7.24
C GLN A 114 -11.21 4.80 8.54
#